data_AF-A0A062HB25-F1
#
_entry.id   AF-A0A062HB25-F1
#
_cell.length_a   1.000
_cell.length_b   1.000
_cell.length_c   1.000
_cell.angle_alpha   90.00
_cell.angle_beta   90.00
_cell.angle_gamma   90.00
#
_symmetry.space_group_name_H-M   'P 1'
#
loop_
_entity.id
_entity.type
_entity.pdbx_description
1 polymer ?
#
loop_
_entity_poly.entity_id
_entity_poly.type
_entity_poly.pdbx_seq_one_letter_code
_entity_poly.pdbx_strand_id
1 'polypeptide(L)'
;MNKPTPKIYRTTNWPTYNRALINRGNIAIWFDPKTQWYAQPKSQHGRNQTYSDTAIQCCLMIKSIFRLSLRMVTGFVQSLIKLCGLDWTAPDYTTLCRRQKHIDI
;
A
#
# COMPACT_ATOMS: atom_id res chain seq x y z
N MET A 1 15.03 22.96 -55.31
CA MET A 1 14.86 23.55 -53.96
C MET A 1 15.65 22.71 -52.97
N ASN A 2 16.65 23.28 -52.29
CA ASN A 2 17.44 22.57 -51.28
C ASN A 2 16.63 22.48 -49.99
N LYS A 3 16.53 21.27 -49.40
CA LYS A 3 15.87 21.08 -48.11
C LYS A 3 16.70 21.75 -47.01
N PRO A 4 16.07 22.51 -46.08
CA PRO A 4 16.79 23.07 -44.95
C PRO A 4 17.32 21.94 -44.05
N THR A 5 18.53 22.13 -43.53
CA THR A 5 19.18 21.19 -42.61
C THR A 5 18.34 21.00 -41.35
N PRO A 6 18.16 19.76 -40.87
CA PRO A 6 17.35 19.49 -39.70
C PRO A 6 18.00 20.12 -38.45
N LYS A 7 17.19 20.80 -37.65
CA LYS A 7 17.64 21.38 -36.37
C LYS A 7 17.96 20.26 -35.39
N ILE A 8 19.22 20.21 -34.93
CA ILE A 8 19.68 19.30 -33.89
C ILE A 8 19.50 20.01 -32.54
N TYR A 9 18.57 19.52 -31.72
CA TYR A 9 18.35 20.04 -30.37
C TYR A 9 19.16 19.22 -29.36
N ARG A 10 19.83 19.89 -28.42
CA ARG A 10 20.53 19.24 -27.31
C ARG A 10 19.63 19.21 -26.07
N THR A 11 19.34 18.02 -25.57
CA THR A 11 18.53 17.85 -24.35
C THR A 11 19.35 18.27 -23.12
N THR A 12 19.08 19.45 -22.57
CA THR A 12 19.79 20.00 -21.40
C THR A 12 19.16 19.61 -20.07
N ASN A 13 17.89 19.20 -20.08
CA ASN A 13 17.11 18.88 -18.89
C ASN A 13 17.11 17.39 -18.50
N TRP A 14 17.95 16.56 -19.14
CA TRP A 14 17.97 15.11 -18.91
C TRP A 14 18.14 14.72 -17.43
N PRO A 15 19.05 15.33 -16.65
CA PRO A 15 19.20 14.97 -15.23
C PRO A 15 17.95 15.29 -14.40
N THR A 16 17.33 16.44 -14.63
CA THR A 16 16.10 16.85 -13.93
C THR A 16 14.91 15.99 -14.31
N TYR A 17 14.78 15.64 -15.60
CA TYR A 17 13.74 14.74 -16.08
C TYR A 17 13.89 13.35 -15.46
N ASN A 18 15.11 12.82 -15.42
CA ASN A 18 15.38 11.51 -14.82
C ASN A 18 15.06 11.48 -13.31
N ARG A 19 15.43 12.53 -12.56
CA ARG A 19 15.04 12.65 -11.14
C ARG A 19 13.53 12.67 -10.96
N ALA A 20 12.80 13.38 -11.84
CA ALA A 20 11.35 13.41 -11.80
C ALA A 20 10.76 12.01 -12.04
N LEU A 21 11.32 11.21 -12.95
CA LEU A 21 10.89 9.83 -13.17
C LEU A 21 11.10 8.93 -11.95
N ILE A 22 12.27 9.03 -11.29
CA ILE A 22 12.55 8.28 -10.05
C ILE A 22 11.55 8.68 -8.96
N ASN A 23 11.34 9.98 -8.77
CA ASN A 23 10.43 10.50 -7.74
C ASN A 23 8.97 10.09 -7.99
N ARG A 24 8.55 9.89 -9.24
CA ARG A 24 7.21 9.36 -9.55
C ARG A 24 7.00 7.94 -9.03
N GLY A 25 8.06 7.13 -8.96
CA GLY A 25 8.02 5.78 -8.41
C GLY A 25 8.30 5.71 -6.90
N ASN A 26 8.66 6.84 -6.27
CA ASN A 26 8.97 6.88 -4.85
C ASN A 26 7.68 6.89 -4.03
N ILE A 27 7.31 5.73 -3.49
CA ILE A 27 6.12 5.56 -2.64
C ILE A 27 6.59 5.42 -1.20
N ALA A 28 6.25 6.40 -0.37
CA ALA A 28 6.42 6.31 1.08
C ALA A 28 5.11 5.79 1.70
N ILE A 29 5.21 4.73 2.50
CA ILE A 29 4.08 4.16 3.25
C ILE A 29 4.38 4.35 4.72
N TRP A 30 3.46 5.02 5.43
CA TRP A 30 3.50 5.12 6.89
C TRP A 30 2.11 4.83 7.45
N PHE A 31 2.07 4.33 8.68
CA PHE A 31 0.84 4.16 9.43
C PHE A 31 0.74 5.25 10.49
N ASP A 32 -0.44 5.83 10.67
CA ASP A 32 -0.70 6.72 11.81
C ASP A 32 -0.88 5.86 13.07
N PRO A 33 -0.02 5.97 14.11
CA PRO A 33 -0.13 5.19 15.34
C PRO A 33 -1.46 5.36 16.08
N LYS A 34 -2.20 6.46 15.83
CA LYS A 34 -3.52 6.70 16.41
C LYS A 34 -4.63 5.92 15.71
N THR A 35 -4.33 5.29 14.57
CA THR A 35 -5.29 4.48 13.83
C THR A 35 -5.74 3.32 14.70
N GLN A 36 -7.05 3.16 14.82
CA GLN A 36 -7.62 1.99 15.47
C GLN A 36 -7.39 0.76 14.59
N TRP A 37 -6.29 0.04 14.82
CA TRP A 37 -5.93 -1.17 14.08
C TRP A 37 -6.74 -2.40 14.52
N TYR A 38 -6.98 -2.52 15.81
CA TYR A 38 -7.78 -3.59 16.39
C TYR A 38 -9.24 -3.16 16.57
N ALA A 39 -10.18 -4.05 16.29
CA ALA A 39 -11.60 -3.73 16.46
C ALA A 39 -11.96 -3.60 17.95
N GLN A 40 -12.90 -2.71 18.25
CA GLN A 40 -13.48 -2.63 19.59
C GLN A 40 -14.23 -3.93 19.91
N PRO A 41 -14.10 -4.48 21.13
CA PRO A 41 -14.84 -5.66 21.53
C PRO A 41 -16.34 -5.36 21.50
N LYS A 42 -17.10 -6.12 20.70
CA LYS A 42 -18.56 -6.09 20.72
C LYS A 42 -19.07 -7.12 21.72
N SER A 43 -20.03 -6.74 22.56
CA SER A 43 -20.71 -7.61 23.52
C SER A 43 -21.81 -8.46 22.88
N GLN A 44 -21.62 -8.89 21.63
CA GLN A 44 -22.61 -9.69 20.89
C GLN A 44 -22.23 -11.17 20.91
N HIS A 45 -23.24 -12.05 20.94
CA HIS A 45 -23.03 -13.49 20.85
C HIS A 45 -22.39 -13.86 19.50
N GLY A 46 -21.16 -14.38 19.52
CA GLY A 46 -20.41 -14.79 18.33
C GLY A 46 -18.91 -14.53 18.44
N ARG A 47 -18.15 -14.82 17.37
CA ARG A 47 -16.71 -14.53 17.33
C ARG A 47 -16.49 -13.04 17.10
N ASN A 48 -15.90 -12.37 18.08
CA ASN A 48 -15.52 -10.96 17.97
C ASN A 48 -14.50 -10.75 16.83
N GLN A 49 -14.66 -9.63 16.12
CA GLN A 49 -13.68 -9.20 15.14
C GLN A 49 -12.42 -8.75 15.88
N THR A 50 -11.26 -9.24 15.46
CA THR A 50 -9.96 -8.87 16.04
C THR A 50 -9.41 -7.60 15.41
N TYR A 51 -9.60 -7.43 14.10
CA TYR A 51 -9.08 -6.31 13.33
C TYR A 51 -10.21 -5.38 12.89
N SER A 52 -9.93 -4.08 12.87
CA SER A 52 -10.84 -3.06 12.37
C SER A 52 -11.01 -3.16 10.86
N ASP A 53 -12.10 -2.59 10.34
CA ASP A 53 -12.37 -2.50 8.90
C ASP A 53 -11.28 -1.67 8.21
N THR A 54 -10.76 -0.63 8.87
CA THR A 54 -9.66 0.21 8.37
C THR A 54 -8.35 -0.58 8.21
N ALA A 55 -8.00 -1.45 9.16
CA ALA A 55 -6.82 -2.31 9.04
C ALA A 55 -6.94 -3.29 7.86
N ILE A 56 -8.13 -3.88 7.67
CA ILE A 56 -8.36 -4.81 6.56
C ILE A 56 -8.35 -4.07 5.21
N GLN A 57 -9.01 -2.92 5.12
CA GLN A 57 -9.03 -2.10 3.91
C GLN A 57 -7.60 -1.68 3.52
N CYS A 58 -6.77 -1.27 4.49
CA CYS A 58 -5.37 -0.93 4.26
C CYS A 58 -4.60 -2.12 3.66
N CYS A 59 -4.73 -3.31 4.26
CA CYS A 59 -4.08 -4.52 3.73
C CYS A 59 -4.52 -4.84 2.30
N LEU A 60 -5.82 -4.71 2.01
CA LEU A 60 -6.37 -5.00 0.69
C LEU A 60 -5.98 -3.93 -0.36
N MET A 61 -5.83 -2.68 0.06
CA MET A 61 -5.29 -1.60 -0.79
C MET A 61 -3.83 -1.88 -1.17
N ILE A 62 -2.99 -2.24 -0.19
CA ILE A 62 -1.60 -2.65 -0.43
C ILE A 62 -1.55 -3.86 -1.38
N LYS A 63 -2.42 -4.84 -1.17
CA LYS A 63 -2.58 -5.97 -2.10
C LYS A 63 -2.85 -5.52 -3.52
N SER A 64 -3.78 -4.57 -3.71
CA SER A 64 -4.19 -4.09 -5.02
C SER A 64 -3.09 -3.28 -5.71
N ILE A 65 -2.48 -2.32 -5.01
CA ILE A 65 -1.42 -1.44 -5.53
C ILE A 65 -0.20 -2.24 -5.98
N PHE A 66 0.24 -3.19 -5.15
CA PHE A 66 1.43 -3.99 -5.43
C PHE A 66 1.12 -5.32 -6.14
N ARG A 67 -0.16 -5.58 -6.47
CA ARG A 67 -0.64 -6.82 -7.11
C ARG A 67 -0.14 -8.10 -6.43
N LEU A 68 -0.12 -8.09 -5.11
CA LEU A 68 0.39 -9.20 -4.30
C LEU A 68 -0.67 -10.29 -4.07
N SER A 69 -0.23 -11.51 -3.75
CA SER A 69 -1.12 -12.54 -3.23
C SER A 69 -1.47 -12.26 -1.75
N LEU A 70 -2.58 -12.82 -1.26
CA LEU A 70 -3.01 -12.59 0.14
C LEU A 70 -1.96 -13.02 1.17
N ARG A 71 -1.26 -14.14 0.92
CA ARG A 71 -0.18 -14.63 1.80
C ARG A 71 1.04 -13.70 1.79
N MET A 72 1.39 -13.16 0.62
CA MET A 72 2.48 -12.18 0.51
C MET A 72 2.14 -10.87 1.21
N VAL A 73 0.89 -10.40 1.10
CA VAL A 73 0.44 -9.18 1.79
C VAL A 73 0.54 -9.30 3.30
N THR A 74 0.14 -10.42 3.89
CA THR A 74 0.29 -10.64 5.34
C THR A 74 1.76 -10.44 5.76
N GLY A 75 2.73 -11.04 5.06
CA GLY A 75 4.15 -10.88 5.38
C GLY A 75 4.69 -9.47 5.10
N PHE A 76 4.24 -8.85 4.02
CA PHE A 76 4.64 -7.50 3.63
C PHE A 76 4.14 -6.45 4.63
N VAL A 77 2.86 -6.50 4.99
CA VAL A 77 2.27 -5.61 6.01
C VAL A 77 2.93 -5.83 7.37
N GLN A 78 3.21 -7.07 7.76
CA GLN A 78 3.92 -7.34 9.03
C GLN A 78 5.32 -6.70 9.04
N SER A 79 6.01 -6.73 7.90
CA SER A 79 7.32 -6.08 7.75
C SER A 79 7.22 -4.55 7.84
N LEU A 80 6.19 -3.96 7.22
CA LEU A 80 5.94 -2.51 7.30
C LEU A 80 5.60 -2.05 8.72
N ILE A 81 4.75 -2.80 9.43
CA ILE A 81 4.40 -2.52 10.83
C ILE A 81 5.66 -2.52 11.70
N LYS A 82 6.53 -3.52 11.52
CA LYS A 82 7.82 -3.60 12.24
C LYS A 82 8.74 -2.43 11.88
N LEU A 83 8.79 -2.03 10.61
CA LEU A 83 9.59 -0.89 10.16
C LEU A 83 9.09 0.43 10.76
N CYS A 84 7.78 0.57 10.94
CA CYS A 84 7.16 1.73 11.59
C CYS A 84 7.25 1.70 13.13
N GLY A 85 7.82 0.65 13.74
CA GLY A 85 7.96 0.54 15.19
C GLY A 85 6.62 0.39 15.93
N LEU A 86 5.64 -0.23 15.29
CA LEU A 86 4.30 -0.41 15.84
C LEU A 86 4.12 -1.83 16.41
N ASP A 87 3.49 -1.95 17.57
CA ASP A 87 3.17 -3.24 18.22
C ASP A 87 1.89 -3.89 17.66
N TRP A 88 1.68 -3.75 16.35
CA TRP A 88 0.52 -4.34 15.68
C TRP A 88 0.85 -5.70 15.06
N THR A 89 -0.17 -6.53 14.90
CA THR A 89 -0.09 -7.77 14.14
C THR A 89 -0.81 -7.62 12.82
N ALA A 90 -0.21 -8.15 11.75
CA ALA A 90 -0.85 -8.17 10.45
C ALA A 90 -2.00 -9.19 10.44
N PRO A 91 -3.15 -8.86 9.82
CA PRO A 91 -4.21 -9.83 9.59
C PRO A 91 -3.73 -11.01 8.77
N ASP A 92 -4.11 -12.22 9.17
CA ASP A 92 -3.78 -13.43 8.44
C ASP A 92 -4.58 -13.51 7.13
N TYR A 93 -4.07 -14.29 6.18
CA TYR A 93 -4.68 -14.40 4.85
C TYR A 93 -6.12 -14.94 4.90
N THR A 94 -6.48 -15.76 5.90
CA THR A 94 -7.85 -16.28 6.03
C THR A 94 -8.82 -15.19 6.48
N THR A 95 -8.40 -14.33 7.42
CA THR A 95 -9.18 -13.16 7.83
C THR A 95 -9.36 -12.18 6.67
N LEU A 96 -8.28 -11.87 5.94
CA LEU A 96 -8.35 -11.00 4.77
C LEU A 96 -9.30 -11.57 3.71
N CYS A 97 -9.18 -12.85 3.37
CA CYS A 97 -10.03 -13.51 2.37
C CYS A 97 -11.52 -13.44 2.74
N ARG A 98 -11.86 -13.75 4.00
CA ARG A 98 -13.24 -13.72 4.48
C ARG A 98 -13.81 -12.31 4.51
N ARG A 99 -13.01 -11.32 4.91
CA ARG A 99 -13.44 -9.93 5.10
C ARG A 99 -13.47 -9.12 3.81
N GLN A 100 -12.69 -9.51 2.80
CA GLN A 100 -12.69 -8.87 1.49
C GLN A 100 -14.08 -8.84 0.83
N LYS A 101 -14.96 -9.80 1.13
CA LYS A 101 -16.34 -9.81 0.60
C LYS A 101 -17.25 -8.71 1.17
N HIS A 102 -16.86 -8.14 2.31
CA HIS A 102 -17.69 -7.21 3.09
C HIS A 102 -17.07 -5.82 3.18
N ILE A 103 -15.96 -5.58 2.50
CA ILE A 103 -15.24 -4.31 2.52
C ILE A 103 -15.09 -3.87 1.07
N ASP A 104 -15.65 -2.70 0.78
CA ASP A 104 -15.43 -2.01 -0.49
C ASP A 104 -14.06 -1.35 -0.47
N ILE A 105 -13.29 -1.56 -1.53
CA ILE A 105 -11.93 -1.01 -1.73
C ILE A 105 -11.98 -0.04 -2.91
#